data_AF-A0A6J6S2J3-F1
#
_entry.id   AF-A0A6J6S2J3-F1
#
_cell.length_a   1.000
_cell.length_b   1.000
_cell.length_c   1.000
_cell.angle_alpha   90.00
_cell.angle_beta   90.00
_cell.angle_gamma   90.00
#
_symmetry.space_group_name_H-M   'P 1'
#
loop_
_entity.id
_entity.type
_entity.pdbx_description
1 polymer ?
#
loop_
_entity_poly.entity_id
_entity_poly.type
_entity_poly.pdbx_seq_one_letter_code
_entity_poly.pdbx_strand_id
1 'polypeptide(L)' 'MPLRRLTKMSKLELENEQKELKSIIAALKKLLASEDAIKAQVATELDEVAKNFATPRRTRLA' A
#
# COMPACT_ATOMS: atom_id res chain seq x y z
N MET A 1 -29.31 -7.29 -4.93
CA MET A 1 -28.75 -6.12 -4.23
C MET A 1 -29.84 -5.45 -3.41
N PRO A 2 -29.61 -5.08 -2.14
CA PRO A 2 -30.61 -4.41 -1.33
C PRO A 2 -30.92 -3.01 -1.89
N LEU A 3 -32.21 -2.64 -1.96
CA LEU A 3 -32.72 -1.37 -2.51
C LEU A 3 -32.04 -0.12 -1.91
N ARG A 4 -31.51 -0.23 -0.68
CA ARG A 4 -30.76 0.83 0.02
C ARG A 4 -29.46 1.24 -0.69
N ARG A 5 -28.85 0.36 -1.49
CA ARG A 5 -27.63 0.63 -2.28
C ARG A 5 -27.90 1.33 -3.63
N LEU A 6 -29.17 1.51 -3.99
CA LEU A 6 -29.57 2.18 -5.24
C LEU A 6 -29.84 3.68 -5.06
N THR A 7 -29.77 4.20 -3.84
CA THR A 7 -29.85 5.64 -3.56
C THR A 7 -28.70 6.37 -4.27
N LYS A 8 -28.96 7.60 -4.76
CA LYS A 8 -28.01 8.40 -5.55
C LYS A 8 -26.63 8.52 -4.88
N MET A 9 -26.60 8.68 -3.55
CA MET A 9 -25.36 8.72 -2.74
C MET A 9 -24.56 7.41 -2.84
N SER A 10 -25.21 6.26 -2.63
CA SER A 10 -24.54 4.95 -2.66
C SER A 10 -23.98 4.59 -4.03
N LYS A 11 -24.62 5.04 -5.12
CA LYS A 11 -24.10 4.85 -6.49
C LYS A 11 -22.81 5.64 -6.73
N LEU A 12 -22.73 6.86 -6.23
CA LEU A 12 -21.58 7.74 -6.41
C LEU A 12 -20.39 7.27 -5.56
N GLU A 13 -20.65 6.79 -4.34
CA GLU A 13 -19.66 6.12 -3.49
C GLU A 13 -19.09 4.88 -4.18
N LEU A 14 -19.94 4.03 -4.77
CA LEU A 14 -19.50 2.84 -5.50
C LEU A 14 -18.69 3.19 -6.76
N GLU A 15 -19.03 4.25 -7.48
CA GLU A 15 -18.24 4.72 -8.62
C GLU A 15 -16.87 5.26 -8.20
N ASN A 16 -16.80 5.97 -7.06
CA ASN A 16 -15.54 6.45 -6.51
C ASN A 16 -14.67 5.29 -6.01
N GLU A 17 -15.23 4.36 -5.23
CA GLU A 17 -14.53 3.15 -4.80
C GLU A 17 -14.03 2.34 -6.01
N GLN A 18 -14.83 2.24 -7.08
CA GLN A 18 -14.40 1.55 -8.28
C GLN A 18 -13.21 2.23 -8.96
N LYS A 19 -13.18 3.57 -8.99
CA LYS A 19 -12.05 4.32 -9.55
C LYS A 19 -10.80 4.18 -8.69
N GLU A 20 -10.93 4.27 -7.38
CA GLU A 20 -9.84 4.08 -6.42
C GLU A 20 -9.28 2.66 -6.50
N LEU A 21 -10.13 1.63 -6.52
CA LEU A 21 -9.68 0.26 -6.67
C LEU A 21 -8.95 0.04 -7.99
N LYS A 22 -9.43 0.63 -9.09
CA LYS A 22 -8.74 0.55 -10.40
C LYS A 22 -7.38 1.25 -10.39
N SER A 23 -7.25 2.41 -9.74
CA SER A 23 -5.97 3.11 -9.65
C SER A 23 -4.98 2.34 -8.78
N ILE A 24 -5.44 1.76 -7.66
CA ILE A 24 -4.63 0.90 -6.79
C ILE A 24 -4.16 -0.35 -7.54
N ILE A 25 -5.05 -1.02 -8.29
CA ILE A 25 -4.68 -2.19 -9.09
C ILE A 25 -3.64 -1.83 -10.15
N ALA A 26 -3.76 -0.66 -10.79
CA ALA A 26 -2.77 -0.21 -11.77
C ALA A 26 -1.41 0.06 -11.12
N ALA A 27 -1.39 0.68 -9.93
CA ALA A 27 -0.17 0.91 -9.16
C ALA A 27 0.50 -0.41 -8.73
N LEU A 28 -0.28 -1.35 -8.20
CA LEU A 28 0.20 -2.67 -7.80
C LEU A 28 0.71 -3.49 -8.99
N LYS A 29 0.03 -3.45 -10.14
CA LYS A 29 0.52 -4.11 -11.37
C LYS A 29 1.82 -3.49 -11.87
N LYS A 30 1.96 -2.17 -11.76
CA LYS A 30 3.22 -1.49 -12.12
C LYS A 30 4.36 -1.90 -11.18
N LEU A 31 4.07 -2.06 -9.89
CA LEU A 31 5.04 -2.56 -8.91
C LEU A 31 5.46 -4.02 -9.23
N LEU A 32 4.49 -4.88 -9.55
CA LEU A 32 4.74 -6.30 -9.89
C LEU A 32 5.42 -6.51 -11.25
N ALA A 33 5.41 -5.52 -12.14
CA ALA A 33 6.02 -5.63 -13.46
C ALA A 33 7.57 -5.53 -13.45
N SER A 34 8.17 -5.13 -12.32
CA SER A 34 9.63 -5.01 -12.21
C SER A 34 10.11 -5.47 -10.83
N GLU A 35 11.01 -6.44 -10.83
CA GLU A 35 11.63 -6.97 -9.60
C GLU A 35 12.50 -5.91 -8.89
N ASP A 36 13.09 -4.98 -9.63
CA ASP A 36 13.87 -3.88 -9.07
C ASP A 36 13.00 -2.87 -8.31
N ALA A 37 11.77 -2.62 -8.80
CA ALA A 37 10.81 -1.77 -8.12
C ALA A 37 10.34 -2.40 -6.80
N ILE A 38 10.17 -3.73 -6.78
CA ILE A 38 9.85 -4.48 -5.56
C ILE A 38 11.01 -4.37 -4.55
N LYS A 39 12.25 -4.58 -4.99
CA LYS A 39 13.43 -4.48 -4.11
C LYS A 39 13.59 -3.07 -3.54
N ALA A 40 13.36 -2.03 -4.34
CA ALA A 40 13.38 -0.65 -3.88
C ALA A 40 12.31 -0.38 -2.81
N GLN A 41 11.08 -0.85 -3.03
CA GLN A 41 9.97 -0.71 -2.08
C GLN A 41 10.24 -1.46 -0.77
N VAL A 42 10.77 -2.68 -0.85
CA VAL A 42 11.17 -3.47 0.32
C VAL A 42 12.29 -2.77 1.09
N ALA A 43 13.27 -2.18 0.41
CA ALA A 43 14.34 -1.42 1.06
C ALA A 43 13.79 -0.21 1.81
N THR A 44 12.87 0.55 1.22
CA THR A 44 12.24 1.69 1.90
C THR A 44 11.44 1.27 3.13
N GLU A 45 10.69 0.16 3.04
CA GLU A 45 9.92 -0.37 4.17
C GLU A 45 10.84 -0.86 5.29
N LEU A 46 11.94 -1.53 4.96
CA LEU A 46 12.95 -1.96 5.93
C LEU A 46 13.63 -0.76 6.62
N ASP A 47 13.93 0.31 5.88
CA ASP A 47 14.50 1.53 6.44
C ASP A 47 13.55 2.24 7.40
N GLU A 48 12.25 2.28 7.08
CA GLU A 48 11.23 2.83 7.98
C GLU A 48 11.10 2.01 9.27
N VAL A 49 11.08 0.69 9.16
CA VAL A 49 11.07 -0.22 10.33
C VAL A 49 12.34 -0.04 11.16
N ALA A 50 13.50 0.02 10.50
CA ALA A 50 14.77 0.24 11.18
C ALA A 50 14.76 1.56 11.96
N LYS A 51 14.22 2.65 11.39
CA LYS A 51 14.10 3.95 12.09
C LYS A 51 13.14 3.90 13.27
N ASN A 52 11.98 3.26 13.11
CA ASN A 52 10.96 3.20 14.15
C ASN A 52 11.35 2.32 15.34
N PHE A 53 12.14 1.26 15.09
CA PHE A 53 12.49 0.25 16.10
C PHE A 53 13.99 0.17 16.38
N ALA A 54 14.79 1.15 15.96
CA ALA A 54 16.22 1.20 16.23
C ALA A 54 16.48 1.17 17.74
N THR A 55 17.25 0.18 18.18
CA THR A 55 17.75 0.09 19.56
C THR A 55 19.28 0.06 19.54
N PRO A 56 19.95 0.68 20.53
CA PRO A 56 21.40 0.72 20.56
C PRO A 56 21.99 -0.69 20.72
N ARG A 57 23.08 -0.97 20.01
CA ARG A 57 23.80 -2.25 20.12
C ARG A 57 24.36 -2.39 21.54
N ARG A 58 23.91 -3.44 22.24
CA ARG A 58 24.25 -3.67 23.65
C ARG A 58 25.65 -4.28 23.84
N THR A 59 26.19 -4.94 22.82
CA THR A 59 27.48 -5.64 22.89
C THR A 59 28.58 -4.83 22.21
N ARG A 60 29.66 -4.53 22.96
CA ARG A 60 30.87 -3.90 22.43
C ARG A 60 31.73 -4.96 21.72
N LEU A 61 32.17 -4.67 20.51
CA LEU A 61 33.20 -5.44 19.81
C LEU A 61 34.56 -4.81 20.17
N ALA A 62 35.49 -5.62 20.66
CA ALA A 62 36.87 -5.25 20.97
C ALA A 62 37.81 -5.83 19.90
#